data_AF-A0A845RPY2-F1
#
_entry.id   AF-A0A845RPY2-F1
#
_cell.length_a   1.000
_cell.length_b   1.000
_cell.length_c   1.000
_cell.angle_alpha   90.00
_cell.angle_beta   90.00
_cell.angle_gamma   90.00
#
_symmetry.space_group_name_H-M   'P 1'
#
loop_
_entity.id
_entity.type
_entity.pdbx_description
1 polymer ?
#
loop_
_entity_poly.entity_id
_entity_poly.type
_entity_poly.pdbx_seq_one_letter_code
_entity_poly.pdbx_strand_id
1 'polypeptide(L)'
;MSSIEACKFYLSRKDLANGAHVGLASSDRTVALVRRWQQTSESLRAARAETLTCFVVSPAKSGKFELSLVDEDRFNTLQESIEAHNEELERLEKAVRDLDAIDAPMFLEINDQVGIHGRSEHVERQQIANMTSAYLQRRANTGKTPDEILAADPEFQRLKGLCEKRIEQSKSKLAELKPKRDQMKAILESVGC
;
A
#
# COMPACT_ATOMS: atom_id res chain seq x y z
N MET A 1 6.72 10.43 18.81
CA MET A 1 6.86 9.31 17.87
C MET A 1 7.31 9.88 16.55
N SER A 2 8.53 9.54 16.12
CA SER A 2 9.06 10.05 14.85
C SER A 2 8.44 9.30 13.68
N SER A 3 8.29 9.94 12.52
CA SER A 3 7.79 9.34 11.26
C SER A 3 8.50 8.02 10.87
N ILE A 4 9.71 7.78 11.41
CA ILE A 4 10.49 6.55 11.24
C ILE A 4 9.88 5.34 11.98
N GLU A 5 9.17 5.54 13.10
CA GLU A 5 8.48 4.45 13.82
C GLU A 5 7.24 3.96 13.07
N ALA A 6 6.55 4.82 12.31
CA ALA A 6 5.42 4.43 11.48
C ALA A 6 5.85 3.57 10.28
N CYS A 7 6.95 3.92 9.61
CA CYS A 7 7.53 3.10 8.54
C CYS A 7 8.03 1.72 9.04
N LYS A 8 8.55 1.65 10.28
CA LYS A 8 8.91 0.37 10.90
C LYS A 8 7.67 -0.46 11.28
N PHE A 9 6.54 0.17 11.59
CA PHE A 9 5.30 -0.52 11.94
C PHE A 9 4.66 -1.21 10.72
N TYR A 10 4.72 -0.57 9.54
CA TYR A 10 4.24 -1.17 8.29
C TYR A 10 5.09 -2.34 7.77
N LEU A 11 6.39 -2.34 8.07
CA LEU A 11 7.30 -3.42 7.67
C LEU A 11 7.36 -4.60 8.66
N SER A 12 6.74 -4.49 9.85
CA SER A 12 6.91 -5.48 10.92
C SER A 12 5.58 -6.03 11.45
N ARG A 13 5.10 -7.13 10.84
CA ARG A 13 4.81 -8.39 11.57
C ARG A 13 4.36 -9.60 10.74
N LYS A 14 4.18 -9.47 9.40
CA LYS A 14 3.88 -10.65 8.54
C LYS A 14 4.86 -10.89 7.39
N ASP A 15 5.54 -9.85 6.89
CA ASP A 15 6.31 -9.98 5.65
C ASP A 15 7.80 -10.29 5.86
N LEU A 16 8.40 -9.88 6.99
CA LEU A 16 9.82 -10.18 7.28
C LEU A 16 10.07 -11.61 7.81
N ALA A 17 9.08 -12.28 8.40
CA ALA A 17 9.26 -13.61 8.99
C ALA A 17 8.91 -14.78 8.05
N ASN A 18 8.10 -14.54 7.00
CA ASN A 18 7.69 -15.58 6.04
C ASN A 18 8.39 -15.47 4.67
N GLY A 19 9.22 -14.45 4.45
CA GLY A 19 9.89 -14.19 3.17
C GLY A 19 11.10 -15.09 2.84
N ALA A 20 11.48 -16.04 3.70
CA ALA A 20 12.57 -16.98 3.41
C ALA A 20 12.23 -18.01 2.31
N HIS A 21 10.97 -18.08 1.87
CA HIS A 21 10.55 -18.93 0.75
C HIS A 21 9.43 -18.28 -0.04
N VAL A 22 9.73 -17.29 -0.89
CA VAL A 22 9.26 -17.19 -2.29
C VAL A 22 10.07 -16.06 -2.94
N GLY A 23 10.91 -16.40 -3.90
CA GLY A 23 11.46 -15.42 -4.84
C GLY A 23 10.33 -14.84 -5.68
N LEU A 24 9.92 -13.61 -5.39
CA LEU A 24 9.08 -12.78 -6.24
C LEU A 24 9.72 -11.40 -6.27
N ALA A 25 10.07 -10.94 -7.47
CA ALA A 25 10.43 -9.56 -7.71
C ALA A 25 9.35 -8.66 -7.09
N SER A 26 9.71 -7.88 -6.08
CA SER A 26 8.78 -7.00 -5.38
C SER A 26 8.31 -5.91 -6.35
N SER A 27 7.16 -6.14 -6.99
CA SER A 27 6.40 -5.15 -7.76
C SER A 27 5.63 -4.20 -6.84
N ASP A 28 6.04 -4.09 -5.57
CA ASP A 28 5.41 -3.24 -4.59
C ASP A 28 5.98 -1.83 -4.71
N ARG A 29 5.15 -0.96 -5.27
CA ARG A 29 5.46 0.45 -5.54
C ARG A 29 5.78 1.22 -4.25
N THR A 30 5.29 0.77 -3.09
CA THR A 30 5.65 1.36 -1.78
C THR A 30 7.07 0.97 -1.35
N VAL A 31 7.51 -0.27 -1.64
CA VAL A 31 8.89 -0.71 -1.41
C VAL A 31 9.85 0.05 -2.32
N ALA A 32 9.46 0.31 -3.57
CA ALA A 32 10.24 1.15 -4.48
C ALA A 32 10.43 2.58 -3.94
N LEU A 33 9.38 3.20 -3.41
CA LEU A 33 9.43 4.51 -2.75
C LEU A 33 10.42 4.52 -1.57
N VAL A 34 10.32 3.55 -0.66
CA VAL A 34 11.21 3.48 0.51
C VAL A 34 12.66 3.29 0.10
N ARG A 35 12.94 2.42 -0.88
CA ARG A 35 14.30 2.21 -1.39
C ARG A 35 14.86 3.47 -2.02
N ARG A 36 14.08 4.17 -2.84
CA ARG A 36 14.48 5.44 -3.47
C ARG A 36 14.78 6.50 -2.42
N TRP A 37 13.94 6.63 -1.39
CA TRP A 37 14.18 7.55 -0.27
C TRP A 37 15.48 7.24 0.49
N GLN A 38 15.74 5.96 0.78
CA GLN A 38 16.99 5.53 1.43
C GLN A 38 18.21 5.85 0.56
N GLN A 39 18.16 5.51 -0.72
CA GLN A 39 19.25 5.77 -1.66
C GLN A 39 19.53 7.27 -1.84
N THR A 40 18.51 8.10 -1.96
CA THR A 40 18.66 9.57 -2.04
C THR A 40 19.27 10.12 -0.74
N SER A 41 18.84 9.62 0.42
CA SER A 41 19.40 10.02 1.72
C SER A 41 20.89 9.66 1.86
N GLU A 42 21.29 8.48 1.40
CA GLU A 42 22.68 8.03 1.43
C GLU A 42 23.55 8.83 0.46
N SER A 43 23.04 9.08 -0.74
CA SER A 43 23.75 9.86 -1.77
C SER A 43 23.94 11.32 -1.33
N LEU A 44 22.93 11.92 -0.69
CA LEU A 44 23.02 13.25 -0.08
C LEU A 44 24.10 13.30 1.01
N ARG A 45 24.18 12.28 1.86
CA ARG A 45 25.22 12.19 2.90
C ARG A 45 26.61 12.07 2.28
N ALA A 46 26.76 11.26 1.24
CA ALA A 46 28.01 11.09 0.52
C ALA A 46 28.47 12.41 -0.13
N ALA A 47 27.59 13.08 -0.88
CA ALA A 47 27.89 14.36 -1.52
C ALA A 47 28.31 15.43 -0.49
N ARG A 48 27.61 15.52 0.65
CA ARG A 48 27.99 16.42 1.75
C ARG A 48 29.37 16.09 2.31
N ALA A 49 29.70 14.82 2.53
CA ALA A 49 31.02 14.44 3.02
C ALA A 49 32.12 14.76 1.99
N GLU A 50 31.82 14.58 0.71
CA GLU A 50 32.74 14.82 -0.39
C GLU A 50 33.10 16.31 -0.55
N THR A 51 32.22 17.24 -0.17
CA THR A 51 32.54 18.68 -0.20
C THR A 51 33.80 19.02 0.59
N LEU A 52 34.10 18.30 1.67
CA LEU A 52 35.32 18.50 2.47
C LEU A 52 36.60 18.21 1.68
N THR A 53 36.53 17.39 0.63
CA THR A 53 37.68 17.07 -0.24
C THR A 53 38.03 18.22 -1.20
N CYS A 54 37.12 19.19 -1.36
CA CYS A 54 37.37 20.37 -2.17
C CYS A 54 38.19 21.43 -1.42
N PHE A 55 38.50 21.21 -0.14
CA PHE A 55 39.26 22.13 0.68
C PHE A 55 40.61 21.54 1.10
N VAL A 56 41.62 22.41 1.18
CA VAL A 56 42.89 22.10 1.84
C VAL A 56 42.94 22.82 3.18
N VAL A 57 43.38 22.09 4.20
CA VAL A 57 43.66 22.63 5.53
C VAL A 57 45.13 22.96 5.62
N SER A 58 45.46 24.23 5.81
CA SER A 58 46.84 24.69 6.01
C SER A 58 47.01 25.33 7.40
N PRO A 59 48.16 25.13 8.06
CA PRO A 59 48.44 25.79 9.33
C PRO A 59 48.59 27.30 9.15
N ALA A 60 47.89 28.07 9.98
CA ALA A 60 47.94 29.52 10.05
C ALA A 60 48.72 29.99 11.29
N LYS A 61 49.04 31.28 11.35
CA LYS A 61 49.75 31.87 12.50
C LYS A 61 48.95 31.66 13.80
N SER A 62 49.67 31.47 14.90
CA SER A 62 49.12 31.36 16.26
C SER A 62 48.27 30.10 16.53
N GLY A 63 48.64 28.95 15.95
CA GLY A 63 47.99 27.67 16.23
C GLY A 63 46.58 27.52 15.62
N LYS A 64 46.24 28.38 14.66
CA LYS A 64 44.98 28.31 13.90
C LYS A 64 45.19 27.48 12.63
N PHE A 65 44.09 27.00 12.07
CA PHE A 65 44.06 26.39 10.74
C PHE A 65 43.23 27.26 9.80
N GLU A 66 43.67 27.37 8.56
CA GLU A 66 42.94 28.01 7.47
C GLU A 66 42.42 26.94 6.52
N LEU A 67 41.15 27.09 6.11
CA LEU A 67 40.52 26.26 5.09
C LEU A 67 40.49 27.07 3.80
N SER A 68 41.11 26.56 2.74
CA SER A 68 41.08 27.18 1.43
C SER A 68 40.41 26.23 0.44
N LEU A 69 39.45 26.75 -0.32
CA LEU A 69 38.84 26.01 -1.43
C LEU A 69 39.90 25.84 -2.53
N VAL A 70 40.12 24.61 -2.96
CA VAL A 70 41.15 24.26 -3.96
C VAL A 70 40.57 23.71 -5.26
N ASP A 71 39.28 23.38 -5.28
CA ASP A 71 38.58 22.85 -6.43
C ASP A 71 37.16 23.43 -6.48
N GLU A 72 37.04 24.61 -7.11
CA GLU A 72 35.79 25.37 -7.19
C GLU A 72 34.75 24.69 -8.09
N ASP A 73 35.19 24.13 -9.23
CA ASP A 73 34.30 23.44 -10.18
C ASP A 73 33.65 22.20 -9.54
N ARG A 74 34.45 21.39 -8.84
CA ARG A 74 33.92 20.22 -8.12
C ARG A 74 33.02 20.63 -6.97
N PHE A 75 33.37 21.69 -6.23
CA PHE A 75 32.54 22.19 -5.15
C PHE A 75 31.17 22.66 -5.65
N ASN A 76 31.13 23.43 -6.74
CA ASN A 76 29.89 23.88 -7.37
C ASN A 76 29.04 22.70 -7.85
N THR A 77 29.67 21.70 -8.50
CA THR A 77 28.99 20.46 -8.93
C THR A 77 28.38 19.70 -7.74
N LEU A 78 29.10 19.62 -6.62
CA LEU A 78 28.59 18.99 -5.39
C LEU A 78 27.46 19.79 -4.75
N GLN A 79 27.50 21.13 -4.81
CA GLN A 79 26.39 21.97 -4.34
C GLN A 79 25.11 21.74 -5.15
N GLU A 80 25.20 21.77 -6.49
CA GLU A 80 24.07 21.46 -7.37
C GLU A 80 23.51 20.05 -7.10
N SER A 81 24.40 19.07 -6.91
CA SER A 81 23.99 17.71 -6.54
C SER A 81 23.28 17.66 -5.19
N ILE A 82 23.79 18.34 -4.16
CA ILE A 82 23.16 18.41 -2.83
C ILE A 82 21.76 19.03 -2.92
N GLU A 83 21.61 20.12 -3.68
CA GLU A 83 20.32 20.77 -3.91
C GLU A 83 19.32 19.81 -4.58
N ALA A 84 19.72 19.17 -5.68
CA ALA A 84 18.88 18.19 -6.38
C ALA A 84 18.46 17.01 -5.47
N HIS A 85 19.37 16.50 -4.64
CA HIS A 85 19.06 15.42 -3.69
C HIS A 85 18.11 15.89 -2.57
N ASN A 86 18.26 17.12 -2.06
CA ASN A 86 17.32 17.67 -1.08
C ASN A 86 15.91 17.81 -1.67
N GLU A 87 15.78 18.38 -2.88
CA GLU A 87 14.49 18.53 -3.57
C GLU A 87 13.83 17.17 -3.85
N GLU A 88 14.61 16.16 -4.23
CA GLU A 88 14.12 14.80 -4.40
C GLU A 88 13.65 14.22 -3.06
N LEU A 89 14.43 14.38 -2.00
CA LEU A 89 14.07 13.87 -0.66
C LEU A 89 12.78 14.51 -0.15
N GLU A 90 12.61 15.83 -0.31
CA GLU A 90 11.38 16.53 0.06
C GLU A 90 10.14 16.01 -0.69
N ARG A 91 10.28 15.73 -2.01
CA ARG A 91 9.21 15.13 -2.82
C ARG A 91 8.84 13.73 -2.32
N LEU A 92 9.83 12.88 -2.03
CA LEU A 92 9.61 11.53 -1.53
C LEU A 92 8.98 11.54 -0.12
N GLU A 93 9.45 12.40 0.78
CA GLU A 93 8.89 12.56 2.12
C GLU A 93 7.46 13.10 2.10
N LYS A 94 7.15 14.00 1.17
CA LYS A 94 5.78 14.44 0.95
C LYS A 94 4.89 13.27 0.50
N ALA A 95 5.35 12.44 -0.44
CA ALA A 95 4.59 11.26 -0.85
C ALA A 95 4.35 10.27 0.30
N VAL A 96 5.34 10.05 1.17
CA VAL A 96 5.17 9.23 2.38
C VAL A 96 4.12 9.83 3.31
N ARG A 97 4.17 11.14 3.60
CA ARG A 97 3.16 11.82 4.43
C ARG A 97 1.76 11.75 3.82
N ASP A 98 1.66 11.92 2.50
CA ASP A 98 0.38 11.86 1.79
C ASP A 98 -0.19 10.44 1.82
N LEU A 99 0.65 9.39 1.77
CA LEU A 99 0.25 7.99 1.96
C LEU A 99 -0.17 7.71 3.40
N ASP A 100 0.56 8.21 4.40
CA ASP A 100 0.21 8.06 5.82
C ASP A 100 -1.12 8.75 6.17
N ALA A 101 -1.47 9.82 5.46
CA ALA A 101 -2.76 10.50 5.59
C ALA A 101 -3.93 9.70 4.97
N ILE A 102 -3.64 8.66 4.18
CA ILE A 102 -4.67 7.74 3.70
C ILE A 102 -4.97 6.76 4.83
N ASP A 103 -6.10 7.02 5.50
CA ASP A 103 -6.68 6.27 6.61
C ASP A 103 -6.41 4.75 6.60
N ALA A 104 -5.29 4.36 7.21
CA ALA A 104 -4.83 2.98 7.35
C ALA A 104 -5.85 2.02 8.02
N PRO A 105 -6.55 2.44 9.10
CA PRO A 105 -7.65 1.68 9.69
C PRO A 105 -8.71 1.20 8.69
N MET A 106 -9.03 1.99 7.67
CA MET A 106 -10.06 1.65 6.68
C MET A 106 -9.67 0.44 5.82
N PHE A 107 -8.38 0.30 5.46
CA PHE A 107 -7.93 -0.88 4.68
C PHE A 107 -7.96 -2.16 5.50
N LEU A 108 -7.62 -2.08 6.79
CA LEU A 108 -7.72 -3.21 7.71
C LEU A 108 -9.18 -3.61 7.94
N GLU A 109 -10.06 -2.64 8.18
CA GLU A 109 -11.49 -2.89 8.35
C GLU A 109 -12.10 -3.56 7.11
N ILE A 110 -11.71 -3.14 5.91
CA ILE A 110 -12.28 -3.70 4.69
C ILE A 110 -11.66 -5.07 4.36
N ASN A 111 -10.39 -5.30 4.66
CA ASN A 111 -9.81 -6.64 4.56
C ASN A 111 -10.49 -7.63 5.53
N ASP A 112 -10.78 -7.20 6.75
CA ASP A 112 -11.52 -7.99 7.74
C ASP A 112 -12.97 -8.22 7.29
N GLN A 113 -13.65 -7.19 6.77
CA GLN A 113 -15.02 -7.30 6.26
C GLN A 113 -15.10 -8.19 5.02
N VAL A 114 -14.19 -8.09 4.06
CA VAL A 114 -14.13 -9.00 2.89
C VAL A 114 -13.88 -10.44 3.35
N GLY A 115 -13.00 -10.65 4.33
CA GLY A 115 -12.74 -11.97 4.90
C GLY A 115 -13.96 -12.59 5.61
N ILE A 116 -14.75 -11.78 6.33
CA ILE A 116 -15.94 -12.20 7.06
C ILE A 116 -17.14 -12.39 6.11
N HIS A 117 -17.38 -11.44 5.22
CA HIS A 117 -18.49 -11.45 4.28
C HIS A 117 -18.28 -12.51 3.20
N GLY A 118 -17.08 -12.68 2.66
CA GLY A 118 -16.81 -13.67 1.61
C GLY A 118 -17.04 -15.11 2.06
N ARG A 119 -16.67 -15.47 3.30
CA ARG A 119 -16.96 -16.81 3.84
C ARG A 119 -18.45 -17.01 4.07
N SER A 120 -19.12 -16.00 4.64
CA SER A 120 -20.55 -16.08 4.93
C SER A 120 -21.38 -16.18 3.64
N GLU A 121 -21.03 -15.38 2.62
CA GLU A 121 -21.64 -15.41 1.29
C GLU A 121 -21.44 -16.78 0.63
N HIS A 122 -20.23 -17.35 0.70
CA HIS A 122 -19.97 -18.67 0.14
C HIS A 122 -20.85 -19.75 0.79
N VAL A 123 -20.99 -19.73 2.12
CA VAL A 123 -21.86 -20.66 2.85
C VAL A 123 -23.32 -20.48 2.46
N GLU A 124 -23.81 -19.23 2.36
CA GLU A 124 -25.19 -18.93 1.97
C GLU A 124 -25.48 -19.35 0.53
N ARG A 125 -24.57 -19.08 -0.42
CA ARG A 125 -24.68 -19.54 -1.80
C ARG A 125 -24.70 -21.07 -1.89
N GLN A 126 -23.86 -21.74 -1.10
CA GLN A 126 -23.85 -23.20 -1.06
C GLN A 126 -25.17 -23.77 -0.47
N GLN A 127 -25.72 -23.13 0.57
CA GLN A 127 -27.02 -23.51 1.12
C GLN A 127 -28.15 -23.31 0.12
N ILE A 128 -28.18 -22.16 -0.58
CA ILE A 128 -29.14 -21.88 -1.65
C ILE A 128 -29.02 -22.93 -2.77
N ALA A 129 -27.80 -23.28 -3.18
CA ALA A 129 -27.56 -24.29 -4.22
C ALA A 129 -28.02 -25.69 -3.78
N ASN A 130 -27.76 -26.08 -2.53
CA ASN A 130 -28.18 -27.36 -1.96
C ASN A 130 -29.71 -27.44 -1.83
N MET A 131 -30.35 -26.37 -1.35
CA MET A 131 -31.82 -26.28 -1.27
C MET A 131 -32.43 -26.37 -2.66
N THR A 132 -31.90 -25.62 -3.63
CA THR A 132 -32.36 -25.65 -5.03
C THR A 132 -32.26 -27.06 -5.61
N SER A 133 -31.13 -27.74 -5.40
CA SER A 133 -30.91 -29.11 -5.87
C SER A 133 -31.86 -30.12 -5.22
N ALA A 134 -32.06 -30.03 -3.89
CA ALA A 134 -32.99 -30.88 -3.17
C ALA A 134 -34.45 -30.65 -3.57
N TYR A 135 -34.84 -29.40 -3.85
CA TYR A 135 -36.17 -29.05 -4.33
C TYR A 135 -36.44 -29.56 -5.75
N LEU A 136 -35.47 -29.38 -6.66
CA LEU A 136 -35.54 -29.91 -8.03
C LEU A 136 -35.71 -31.43 -8.04
N GLN A 137 -34.97 -32.15 -7.18
CA GLN A 137 -35.08 -33.60 -7.05
C GLN A 137 -36.45 -34.06 -6.50
N ARG A 138 -37.03 -33.33 -5.54
CA ARG A 138 -38.33 -33.70 -4.92
C ARG A 138 -39.56 -33.32 -5.75
N ARG A 139 -39.44 -32.36 -6.68
CA ARG A 139 -40.58 -31.79 -7.44
C ARG A 139 -40.46 -31.85 -8.96
N ALA A 140 -39.58 -32.71 -9.49
CA ALA A 140 -39.37 -32.93 -10.92
C ALA A 140 -40.68 -33.21 -11.73
N ASN A 141 -41.77 -33.63 -11.06
CA ASN A 141 -43.03 -34.02 -11.69
C ASN A 141 -44.20 -33.02 -11.48
N THR A 142 -43.92 -31.77 -11.06
CA THR A 142 -44.99 -30.78 -10.73
C THR A 142 -45.42 -29.88 -11.90
N GLY A 143 -44.78 -29.98 -13.07
CA GLY A 143 -45.09 -29.16 -14.26
C GLY A 143 -44.74 -27.66 -14.14
N LYS A 144 -44.22 -27.23 -12.98
CA LYS A 144 -43.75 -25.86 -12.72
C LYS A 144 -42.26 -25.75 -13.01
N THR A 145 -41.83 -24.55 -13.39
CA THR A 145 -40.41 -24.25 -13.56
C THR A 145 -39.70 -24.20 -12.21
N PRO A 146 -38.38 -24.43 -12.18
CA PRO A 146 -37.57 -24.30 -10.97
C PRO A 146 -37.76 -22.94 -10.26
N ASP A 147 -37.81 -21.85 -11.01
CA ASP A 147 -37.95 -20.50 -10.47
C ASP A 147 -39.31 -20.29 -9.79
N GLU A 148 -40.40 -20.82 -10.34
CA GLU A 148 -41.73 -20.76 -9.74
C GLU A 148 -41.83 -21.58 -8.45
N ILE A 149 -41.09 -22.69 -8.37
CA ILE A 149 -41.05 -23.55 -7.18
C ILE A 149 -40.28 -22.85 -6.05
N LEU A 150 -39.15 -22.23 -6.38
CA LEU A 150 -38.29 -21.51 -5.43
C LEU A 150 -38.90 -20.17 -5.01
N ALA A 151 -39.68 -19.52 -5.88
CA ALA A 151 -40.45 -18.31 -5.57
C ALA A 151 -41.49 -18.55 -4.45
N ALA A 152 -42.02 -19.77 -4.36
CA ALA A 152 -43.05 -20.14 -3.39
C ALA A 152 -42.50 -20.63 -2.04
N ASP A 153 -41.18 -20.82 -1.90
CA ASP A 153 -40.56 -21.26 -0.64
C ASP A 153 -40.11 -20.06 0.23
N PRO A 154 -40.73 -19.84 1.40
CA PRO A 154 -40.37 -18.74 2.31
C PRO A 154 -38.92 -18.80 2.81
N GLU A 155 -38.36 -19.99 3.01
CA GLU A 155 -36.99 -20.17 3.51
C GLU A 155 -35.96 -19.82 2.43
N PHE A 156 -36.22 -20.24 1.18
CA PHE A 156 -35.41 -19.84 0.03
C PHE A 156 -35.44 -18.33 -0.18
N GLN A 157 -36.63 -17.70 -0.14
CA GLN A 157 -36.75 -16.24 -0.30
C GLN A 157 -36.03 -15.48 0.84
N ARG A 158 -36.11 -15.99 2.08
CA ARG A 158 -35.38 -15.42 3.22
C ARG A 158 -33.87 -15.46 3.02
N LEU A 159 -33.32 -16.62 2.63
CA LEU A 159 -31.88 -16.78 2.39
C LEU A 159 -31.39 -15.98 1.20
N LYS A 160 -32.16 -15.95 0.11
CA LYS A 160 -31.88 -15.12 -1.06
C LYS A 160 -31.79 -13.64 -0.70
N GLY A 161 -32.77 -13.11 0.04
CA GLY A 161 -32.76 -11.71 0.48
C GLY A 161 -31.60 -11.37 1.41
N LEU A 162 -31.19 -12.31 2.29
CA LEU A 162 -29.99 -12.13 3.12
C LEU A 162 -28.72 -12.08 2.27
N CYS A 163 -28.57 -13.00 1.32
CA CYS A 163 -27.42 -13.06 0.42
C CYS A 163 -27.32 -11.79 -0.44
N GLU A 164 -28.43 -11.33 -1.03
CA GLU A 164 -28.49 -10.09 -1.83
C GLU A 164 -28.12 -8.86 -0.98
N LYS A 165 -28.64 -8.77 0.24
CA LYS A 165 -28.29 -7.68 1.17
C LYS A 165 -26.80 -7.66 1.51
N ARG A 166 -26.18 -8.82 1.76
CA ARG A 166 -24.73 -8.91 2.03
C ARG A 166 -23.89 -8.55 0.80
N ILE A 167 -24.30 -8.99 -0.38
CA ILE A 167 -23.63 -8.61 -1.64
C ILE A 167 -23.67 -7.10 -1.81
N GLU A 168 -24.81 -6.46 -1.57
CA GLU A 168 -24.95 -5.01 -1.70
C GLU A 168 -24.08 -4.25 -0.69
N GLN A 169 -24.06 -4.71 0.57
CA GLN A 169 -23.16 -4.15 1.60
C GLN A 169 -21.69 -4.27 1.19
N SER A 170 -21.29 -5.44 0.66
CA SER A 170 -19.92 -5.68 0.20
C SER A 170 -19.55 -4.79 -1.00
N LYS A 171 -20.47 -4.60 -1.95
CA LYS A 171 -20.29 -3.69 -3.09
C LYS A 171 -20.14 -2.24 -2.65
N SER A 172 -20.97 -1.77 -1.71
CA SER A 172 -20.86 -0.43 -1.15
C SER A 172 -19.50 -0.20 -0.51
N LYS A 173 -19.03 -1.16 0.30
CA LYS A 173 -17.70 -1.09 0.94
C LYS A 173 -16.55 -1.12 -0.05
N LEU A 174 -16.65 -1.91 -1.12
CA LEU A 174 -15.67 -1.88 -2.22
C LEU A 174 -15.69 -0.55 -2.99
N ALA A 175 -16.86 0.09 -3.12
CA ALA A 175 -16.97 1.41 -3.75
C ALA A 175 -16.29 2.51 -2.90
N GLU A 176 -16.35 2.41 -1.57
CA GLU A 176 -15.62 3.30 -0.64
C GLU A 176 -14.08 3.17 -0.78
N LEU A 177 -13.57 1.97 -1.10
CA LEU A 177 -12.13 1.74 -1.33
C LEU A 177 -11.59 2.38 -2.59
N LYS A 178 -12.39 2.42 -3.66
CA LYS A 178 -11.91 2.76 -5.00
C LYS A 178 -11.24 4.15 -5.06
N PRO A 179 -11.84 5.23 -4.54
CA PRO A 179 -11.20 6.55 -4.49
C PRO A 179 -9.87 6.55 -3.74
N LYS A 180 -9.77 5.79 -2.65
CA LYS A 180 -8.57 5.73 -1.79
C LYS A 180 -7.44 4.97 -2.47
N ARG A 181 -7.76 3.84 -3.12
CA ARG A 181 -6.82 3.12 -3.98
C ARG A 181 -6.31 4.01 -5.12
N ASP A 182 -7.20 4.74 -5.76
CA ASP A 182 -6.85 5.63 -6.87
C ASP A 182 -5.98 6.80 -6.37
N GLN A 183 -6.23 7.31 -5.15
CA GLN A 183 -5.38 8.29 -4.47
C GLN A 183 -3.98 7.74 -4.16
N MET A 184 -3.87 6.52 -3.59
CA MET A 184 -2.57 5.87 -3.35
C MET A 184 -1.78 5.72 -4.65
N LYS A 185 -2.46 5.27 -5.71
CA LYS A 185 -1.87 5.11 -7.04
C LYS A 185 -1.33 6.45 -7.55
N ALA A 186 -2.13 7.51 -7.48
CA ALA A 186 -1.73 8.84 -7.93
C ALA A 186 -0.50 9.37 -7.17
N ILE A 187 -0.43 9.16 -5.85
CA ILE A 187 0.73 9.57 -5.05
C ILE A 187 1.99 8.82 -5.48
N LEU A 188 1.90 7.50 -5.64
CA LEU A 188 3.04 6.68 -6.07
C LEU A 188 3.49 7.06 -7.51
N GLU A 189 2.55 7.30 -8.43
CA GLU A 189 2.86 7.78 -9.79
C GLU A 189 3.59 9.13 -9.78
N SER A 190 3.21 10.03 -8.87
CA SER A 190 3.82 11.37 -8.78
C SER A 190 5.32 11.35 -8.45
N VAL A 191 5.80 10.27 -7.85
CA VAL A 191 7.22 10.04 -7.51
C VAL A 191 7.85 8.93 -8.35
N GLY A 192 7.20 8.51 -9.43
CA GLY A 192 7.71 7.51 -10.37
C GLY A 192 7.90 6.11 -9.78
N CYS A 193 7.13 5.78 -8.74
CA CYS A 193 7.13 4.47 -8.08
C CYS A 193 5.88 3.71 -8.48
#